data_AF-A0A843FTB2-F1
#
_entry.id   AF-A0A843FTB2-F1
#
_cell.length_a   1.000
_cell.length_b   1.000
_cell.length_c   1.000
_cell.angle_alpha   90.00
_cell.angle_beta   90.00
_cell.angle_gamma   90.00
#
_symmetry.space_group_name_H-M   'P 1'
#
loop_
_entity.id
_entity.type
_entity.pdbx_description
1 polymer ?
#
loop_
_entity_poly.entity_id
_entity_poly.type
_entity_poly.pdbx_seq_one_letter_code
_entity_poly.pdbx_strand_id
1 'polypeptide(L)'
;ESVEYHPEFGGTSVQCWLGPLGYEVSLMNTSIATGQAKTLRDLYMLSDRSRGPEGYILAYDNAWRIGKAIADNGNNYYLRARAAGIEAAKIIREGYDKKELALTKKQLSVLDKISVELEALPDDEDKFYDYCVKKYSEEVPNFNPKSYGF
;
A
#
# COMPACT_ATOMS: atom_id res chain seq x y z
N GLU A 1 -0.77 -13.73 6.36
CA GLU A 1 0.22 -14.75 6.78
C GLU A 1 -0.50 -15.83 7.57
N SER A 2 -0.18 -17.10 7.36
CA SER A 2 -0.80 -18.24 8.05
C SER A 2 0.07 -19.48 7.94
N VAL A 3 0.06 -20.30 8.98
CA VAL A 3 0.67 -21.63 8.96
C VAL A 3 -0.35 -22.68 9.38
N GLU A 4 -0.44 -23.77 8.63
CA GLU A 4 -1.22 -24.93 9.04
C GLU A 4 -0.57 -25.60 10.26
N TYR A 5 -1.39 -26.07 11.20
CA TYR A 5 -0.87 -26.76 12.38
C TYR A 5 -0.41 -28.18 12.05
N HIS A 6 0.90 -28.40 12.08
CA HIS A 6 1.54 -29.71 11.98
C HIS A 6 2.88 -29.77 12.77
N PRO A 7 3.44 -30.97 13.02
CA PRO A 7 4.75 -31.14 13.65
C PRO A 7 5.93 -30.81 12.73
N GLU A 8 7.01 -30.30 13.31
CA GLU A 8 8.31 -29.98 12.70
C GLU A 8 9.46 -30.52 13.56
N PHE A 9 10.70 -30.52 13.07
CA PHE A 9 11.86 -30.94 13.89
C PHE A 9 12.07 -30.06 15.14
N GLY A 10 11.72 -28.77 15.05
CA GLY A 10 11.89 -27.78 16.12
C GLY A 10 10.70 -27.65 17.09
N GLY A 11 9.68 -28.52 16.97
CA GLY A 11 8.42 -28.43 17.73
C GLY A 11 7.21 -28.42 16.79
N THR A 12 6.08 -27.91 17.25
CA THR A 12 4.94 -27.67 16.34
C THR A 12 5.24 -26.48 15.43
N SER A 13 4.75 -26.49 14.20
CA SER A 13 4.78 -25.37 13.24
C SER A 13 4.50 -24.01 13.89
N VAL A 14 3.47 -23.89 14.73
CA VAL A 14 3.14 -22.63 15.44
C VAL A 14 4.25 -22.19 16.40
N GLN A 15 4.94 -23.12 17.08
CA GLN A 15 6.11 -22.81 17.90
C GLN A 15 7.29 -22.36 17.04
N CYS A 16 7.50 -23.04 15.91
CA CYS A 16 8.57 -22.71 14.97
C CYS A 16 8.41 -21.30 14.38
N TRP A 17 7.19 -20.85 14.06
CA TRP A 17 6.95 -19.49 13.55
C TRP A 17 6.88 -18.43 14.65
N LEU A 18 6.35 -18.76 15.84
CA LEU A 18 6.34 -17.82 16.97
C LEU A 18 7.73 -17.55 17.53
N GLY A 19 8.67 -18.50 17.42
CA GLY A 19 10.06 -18.31 17.87
C GLY A 19 10.76 -17.10 17.23
N PRO A 20 10.95 -17.08 15.89
CA PRO A 20 11.53 -15.94 15.17
C PRO A 20 10.78 -14.63 15.39
N LEU A 21 9.43 -14.65 15.39
CA LEU A 21 8.62 -13.46 15.70
C LEU A 21 8.93 -12.92 17.11
N GLY A 22 9.08 -13.81 18.10
CA GLY A 22 9.46 -13.44 19.45
C GLY A 22 10.84 -12.78 19.52
N TYR A 23 11.82 -13.31 18.77
CA TYR A 23 13.15 -12.69 18.68
C TYR A 23 13.10 -11.30 18.03
N GLU A 24 12.32 -11.13 16.97
CA GLU A 24 12.16 -9.85 16.29
C GLU A 24 11.54 -8.79 17.20
N VAL A 25 10.47 -9.14 17.94
CA VAL A 25 9.85 -8.25 18.92
C VAL A 25 10.82 -7.92 20.06
N SER A 26 11.62 -8.88 20.51
CA SER A 26 12.65 -8.64 21.52
C SER A 26 13.71 -7.63 21.06
N LEU A 27 14.15 -7.72 19.80
CA LEU A 27 15.07 -6.75 19.19
C LEU A 27 14.43 -5.35 19.12
N MET A 28 13.18 -5.26 18.66
CA MET A 28 12.44 -3.99 18.62
C MET A 28 12.30 -3.36 20.01
N ASN A 29 11.93 -4.14 21.03
CA ASN A 29 11.81 -3.66 22.41
C ASN A 29 13.15 -3.18 22.97
N THR A 30 14.23 -3.93 22.71
CA THR A 30 15.59 -3.56 23.14
C THR A 30 16.03 -2.26 22.47
N SER A 31 15.69 -2.05 21.20
CA SER A 31 15.99 -0.80 20.50
C SER A 31 15.26 0.41 21.13
N ILE A 32 14.04 0.23 21.63
CA ILE A 32 13.32 1.29 22.36
C ILE A 32 14.02 1.58 23.69
N ALA A 33 14.31 0.55 24.48
CA ALA A 33 14.93 0.68 25.80
C ALA A 33 16.33 1.32 25.73
N THR A 34 17.03 1.16 24.61
CA THR A 34 18.39 1.70 24.39
C THR A 34 18.41 3.00 23.57
N GLY A 35 17.25 3.56 23.23
CA GLY A 35 17.14 4.81 22.47
C GLY A 35 17.49 4.69 20.97
N GLN A 36 17.55 3.47 20.44
CA GLN A 36 17.91 3.15 19.05
C GLN A 36 16.70 2.86 18.14
N ALA A 37 15.47 3.03 18.64
CA ALA A 37 14.26 2.67 17.91
C ALA A 37 14.13 3.32 16.52
N LYS A 38 14.49 4.61 16.40
CA LYS A 38 14.46 5.31 15.09
C LYS A 38 15.51 4.75 14.13
N THR A 39 16.71 4.46 14.63
CA THR A 39 17.77 3.81 13.85
C THR A 39 17.29 2.46 13.31
N LEU A 40 16.75 1.59 14.17
CA LEU A 40 16.25 0.28 13.75
C LEU A 40 15.09 0.39 12.75
N ARG A 41 14.11 1.27 13.01
CA ARG A 41 13.02 1.56 12.07
C ARG A 41 13.55 2.00 10.69
N ASP A 42 14.54 2.88 10.68
CA ASP A 42 15.12 3.40 9.43
C ASP A 42 15.86 2.29 8.69
N LEU A 43 16.54 1.38 9.40
CA LEU A 43 17.17 0.21 8.78
C LEU A 43 16.14 -0.73 8.15
N TYR A 44 15.02 -1.04 8.81
CA TYR A 44 13.94 -1.83 8.20
C TYR A 44 13.33 -1.15 6.97
N MET A 45 13.18 0.17 7.00
CA MET A 45 12.64 0.87 5.85
C MET A 45 13.65 0.86 4.69
N LEU A 46 14.92 1.18 4.97
CA LEU A 46 15.98 1.27 3.95
C LEU A 46 16.32 -0.09 3.34
N SER A 47 16.15 -1.21 4.06
CA SER A 47 16.41 -2.54 3.51
C SER A 47 15.53 -2.89 2.32
N ASP A 48 14.32 -2.33 2.26
CA ASP A 48 13.30 -2.68 1.27
C ASP A 48 12.83 -1.49 0.42
N ARG A 49 13.12 -0.24 0.81
CA ARG A 49 12.64 0.98 0.12
C ARG A 49 12.78 0.92 -1.40
N SER A 50 13.94 0.49 -1.90
CA SER A 50 14.26 0.50 -3.33
C SER A 50 14.06 -0.85 -4.03
N ARG A 51 13.53 -1.87 -3.36
CA ARG A 51 13.34 -3.22 -3.94
C ARG A 51 12.23 -3.28 -4.98
N GLY A 52 11.27 -2.37 -4.90
CA GLY A 52 10.14 -2.28 -5.83
C GLY A 52 9.19 -1.15 -5.46
N PRO A 53 8.26 -0.78 -6.36
CA PRO A 53 7.31 0.30 -6.11
C PRO A 53 6.43 0.03 -4.88
N GLU A 54 6.11 -1.24 -4.56
CA GLU A 54 5.31 -1.63 -3.41
C GLU A 54 6.01 -1.33 -2.08
N GLY A 55 7.31 -1.66 -1.97
CA GLY A 55 8.11 -1.30 -0.80
C GLY A 55 8.33 0.20 -0.70
N TYR A 56 8.50 0.87 -1.85
CA TYR A 56 8.73 2.31 -1.92
C TYR A 56 7.55 3.12 -1.39
N ILE A 57 6.31 2.76 -1.76
CA ILE A 57 5.11 3.47 -1.26
C ILE A 57 4.82 3.20 0.22
N LEU A 58 5.25 2.05 0.76
CA LEU A 58 5.06 1.68 2.16
C LEU A 58 6.17 2.20 3.09
N ALA A 59 7.25 2.76 2.55
CA ALA A 59 8.23 3.48 3.36
C ALA A 59 7.53 4.57 4.17
N TYR A 60 7.82 4.66 5.48
CA TYR A 60 6.96 5.38 6.42
C TYR A 60 6.75 6.87 6.08
N ASP A 61 7.72 7.51 5.44
CA ASP A 61 7.68 8.89 4.95
C ASP A 61 6.73 9.02 3.74
N ASN A 62 6.79 8.09 2.79
CA ASN A 62 5.89 8.03 1.64
C ASN A 62 4.46 7.65 2.06
N ALA A 63 4.32 6.67 2.95
CA ALA A 63 3.03 6.27 3.52
C ALA A 63 2.36 7.43 4.26
N TRP A 64 3.14 8.25 4.98
CA TRP A 64 2.62 9.46 5.62
C TRP A 64 2.08 10.48 4.61
N ARG A 65 2.79 10.71 3.49
CA ARG A 65 2.30 11.60 2.41
C ARG A 65 0.95 11.13 1.86
N ILE A 66 0.81 9.83 1.58
CA ILE A 66 -0.45 9.24 1.12
C ILE A 66 -1.54 9.41 2.18
N GLY A 67 -1.22 9.13 3.45
CA GLY A 67 -2.13 9.32 4.58
C GLY A 67 -2.61 10.76 4.71
N LYS A 68 -1.73 11.75 4.46
CA LYS A 68 -2.09 13.16 4.43
C LYS A 68 -3.07 13.47 3.30
N ALA A 69 -2.81 12.98 2.08
CA ALA A 69 -3.72 13.14 0.93
C ALA A 69 -5.13 12.58 1.21
N ILE A 70 -5.20 11.45 1.93
CA ILE A 70 -6.47 10.87 2.39
C ILE A 70 -7.14 11.79 3.41
N ALA A 71 -6.41 12.23 4.44
CA ALA A 71 -6.95 13.05 5.52
C ALA A 71 -7.47 14.42 5.03
N ASP A 72 -6.77 15.03 4.06
CA ASP A 72 -7.16 16.31 3.44
C ASP A 72 -8.52 16.20 2.70
N ASN A 73 -8.95 14.98 2.34
CA ASN A 73 -10.23 14.69 1.68
C ASN A 73 -11.16 13.83 2.56
N GLY A 74 -10.95 13.83 3.89
CA GLY A 74 -11.51 12.83 4.80
C GLY A 74 -13.03 12.70 4.86
N ASN A 75 -13.78 13.71 4.39
CA ASN A 75 -15.25 13.72 4.39
C ASN A 75 -15.89 12.98 3.20
N ASN A 76 -15.10 12.53 2.21
CA ASN A 76 -15.61 11.88 1.01
C ASN A 76 -14.79 10.63 0.70
N TYR A 77 -15.45 9.46 0.65
CA TYR A 77 -14.79 8.17 0.48
C TYR A 77 -14.12 8.02 -0.89
N TYR A 78 -14.78 8.49 -1.94
CA TYR A 78 -14.25 8.47 -3.28
C TYR A 78 -13.06 9.42 -3.44
N LEU A 79 -13.23 10.69 -3.07
CA LEU A 79 -12.19 11.71 -3.26
C LEU A 79 -10.92 11.40 -2.46
N ARG A 80 -11.04 10.89 -1.23
CA ARG A 80 -9.85 10.49 -0.45
C ARG A 80 -9.11 9.31 -1.06
N ALA A 81 -9.83 8.35 -1.66
CA ALA A 81 -9.23 7.22 -2.35
C ALA A 81 -8.55 7.65 -3.67
N ARG A 82 -9.20 8.51 -4.45
CA ARG A 82 -8.61 9.10 -5.67
C ARG A 82 -7.36 9.92 -5.35
N ALA A 83 -7.42 10.78 -4.32
CA ALA A 83 -6.27 11.56 -3.86
C ALA A 83 -5.10 10.66 -3.44
N ALA A 84 -5.36 9.57 -2.73
CA ALA A 84 -4.35 8.58 -2.35
C ALA A 84 -3.68 7.94 -3.57
N GLY A 85 -4.47 7.53 -4.57
CA GLY A 85 -3.95 6.93 -5.80
C GLY A 85 -3.08 7.91 -6.59
N ILE A 86 -3.52 9.16 -6.72
CA ILE A 86 -2.75 10.22 -7.40
C ILE A 86 -1.44 10.50 -6.67
N GLU A 87 -1.47 10.64 -5.34
CA GLU A 87 -0.26 10.88 -4.54
C GLU A 87 0.71 9.70 -4.61
N ALA A 88 0.21 8.46 -4.59
CA ALA A 88 1.03 7.27 -4.77
C ALA A 88 1.73 7.25 -6.14
N ALA A 89 1.01 7.58 -7.22
CA ALA A 89 1.60 7.66 -8.56
C ALA A 89 2.69 8.75 -8.65
N LYS A 90 2.47 9.90 -8.01
CA LYS A 90 3.47 10.99 -7.90
C LYS A 90 4.71 10.55 -7.13
N ILE A 91 4.55 9.90 -5.98
CA ILE A 91 5.67 9.39 -5.17
C ILE A 91 6.54 8.42 -5.98
N ILE A 92 5.94 7.47 -6.69
CA ILE A 92 6.68 6.50 -7.52
C ILE A 92 7.41 7.22 -8.65
N ARG A 93 6.77 8.19 -9.31
CA ARG A 93 7.40 9.03 -10.35
C ARG A 93 8.62 9.76 -9.81
N GLU A 94 8.46 10.46 -8.69
CA GLU A 94 9.55 11.19 -8.04
C GLU A 94 10.71 10.27 -7.67
N GLY A 95 10.42 9.07 -7.15
CA GLY A 95 11.45 8.07 -6.82
C GLY A 95 12.22 7.58 -8.05
N TYR A 96 11.52 7.38 -9.17
CA TYR A 96 12.14 7.04 -10.44
C TYR A 96 13.03 8.18 -10.97
N ASP A 97 12.51 9.41 -10.99
CA ASP A 97 13.23 10.59 -11.51
C ASP A 97 14.48 10.92 -10.67
N LYS A 98 14.41 10.70 -9.35
CA LYS A 98 15.55 10.83 -8.42
C LYS A 98 16.53 9.66 -8.48
N LYS A 99 16.22 8.61 -9.24
CA LYS A 99 16.99 7.35 -9.31
C LYS A 99 17.09 6.60 -7.97
N GLU A 100 16.15 6.85 -7.07
CA GLU A 100 16.01 6.10 -5.80
C GLU A 100 15.26 4.78 -6.02
N LEU A 101 14.36 4.75 -7.02
CA LEU A 101 13.55 3.59 -7.39
C LEU A 101 13.80 3.21 -8.85
N ALA A 102 14.31 2.01 -9.08
CA ALA A 102 14.47 1.47 -10.42
C ALA A 102 13.12 0.93 -10.94
N LEU A 103 12.68 1.40 -12.11
CA LEU A 103 11.53 0.86 -12.82
C LEU A 103 11.96 0.32 -14.18
N THR A 104 11.39 -0.82 -14.58
CA THR A 104 11.45 -1.29 -15.95
C THR A 104 10.70 -0.33 -16.88
N LYS A 105 11.02 -0.34 -18.18
CA LYS A 105 10.28 0.43 -19.19
C LYS A 105 8.78 0.15 -19.16
N LYS A 106 8.40 -1.10 -18.89
CA LYS A 106 7.00 -1.51 -18.80
C LYS A 106 6.32 -0.91 -17.56
N GLN A 107 6.96 -0.98 -16.39
CA GLN A 107 6.43 -0.36 -15.16
C GLN A 107 6.27 1.15 -15.32
N LEU A 108 7.24 1.83 -15.92
CA LEU A 108 7.16 3.27 -16.20
C LEU A 108 5.97 3.60 -17.09
N SER A 109 5.80 2.87 -18.20
CA SER A 109 4.67 3.07 -19.12
C SER A 109 3.32 2.79 -18.47
N VAL A 110 3.24 1.82 -17.55
CA VAL A 110 2.02 1.54 -16.79
C VAL A 110 1.73 2.67 -15.81
N LEU A 111 2.75 3.18 -15.11
CA LEU A 111 2.62 4.33 -14.21
C LEU A 111 2.11 5.58 -14.95
N ASP A 112 2.65 5.87 -16.14
CA ASP A 112 2.18 6.97 -16.99
C ASP A 112 0.68 6.85 -17.28
N LYS A 113 0.22 5.65 -17.66
CA LYS A 113 -1.19 5.39 -17.97
C LYS A 113 -2.08 5.54 -16.74
N ILE A 114 -1.69 4.94 -15.62
CA ILE A 114 -2.43 5.03 -14.35
C ILE A 114 -2.57 6.50 -13.93
N SER A 115 -1.52 7.30 -14.06
CA SER A 115 -1.55 8.72 -13.71
C SER A 115 -2.60 9.48 -14.53
N VAL A 116 -2.61 9.27 -15.85
CA VAL A 116 -3.61 9.88 -16.74
C VAL A 116 -5.03 9.40 -16.41
N GLU A 117 -5.22 8.10 -16.20
CA GLU A 117 -6.53 7.53 -15.89
C GLU A 117 -7.10 8.06 -14.57
N LEU A 118 -6.28 8.14 -13.51
CA LEU A 118 -6.69 8.68 -12.21
C LEU A 118 -7.03 10.17 -12.26
N GLU A 119 -6.29 10.96 -13.02
CA GLU A 119 -6.55 12.39 -13.21
C GLU A 119 -7.84 12.62 -14.00
N ALA A 120 -8.14 11.76 -14.99
CA ALA A 120 -9.34 11.84 -15.81
C ALA A 120 -10.64 11.42 -15.10
N LEU A 121 -10.55 10.76 -13.93
CA LEU A 121 -11.73 10.41 -13.15
C LEU A 121 -12.50 11.67 -12.68
N PRO A 122 -13.84 11.62 -12.58
CA PRO A 122 -14.66 12.74 -12.11
C PRO A 122 -14.23 13.24 -10.72
N ASP A 123 -14.46 14.51 -10.43
CA ASP A 123 -14.33 15.09 -9.08
C ASP A 123 -15.64 15.03 -8.27
N ASP A 124 -16.71 14.54 -8.90
CA ASP A 124 -18.02 14.34 -8.30
C ASP A 124 -18.27 12.85 -8.03
N GLU A 125 -18.61 12.51 -6.80
CA GLU A 125 -18.79 11.12 -6.34
C GLU A 125 -19.98 10.44 -7.01
N ASP A 126 -21.11 11.16 -7.17
CA ASP A 126 -22.32 10.60 -7.79
C ASP A 126 -22.08 10.27 -9.27
N LYS A 127 -21.41 11.16 -10.02
CA LYS A 127 -20.99 10.87 -11.40
C LYS A 127 -20.05 9.68 -11.50
N PHE A 128 -19.10 9.56 -10.57
CA PHE A 128 -18.20 8.40 -10.54
C PHE A 128 -18.96 7.11 -10.23
N TYR A 129 -19.92 7.16 -9.30
CA TYR A 129 -20.78 6.05 -8.96
C TYR A 129 -21.63 5.60 -10.16
N ASP A 130 -22.35 6.51 -10.81
CA ASP A 130 -23.21 6.20 -11.96
C ASP A 130 -22.41 5.59 -13.11
N TYR A 131 -21.21 6.14 -13.37
CA TYR A 131 -20.26 5.59 -14.33
C TYR A 131 -19.87 4.14 -13.98
N CYS A 132 -19.48 3.89 -12.73
CA CYS A 132 -19.05 2.57 -12.28
C CYS A 132 -20.20 1.56 -12.30
N VAL A 133 -21.38 1.90 -11.79
CA VAL A 133 -22.53 0.99 -11.74
C VAL A 133 -22.96 0.59 -13.14
N LYS A 134 -23.06 1.54 -14.06
CA LYS A 134 -23.37 1.22 -15.46
C LYS A 134 -22.34 0.24 -16.04
N LYS A 135 -21.05 0.59 -15.95
CA LYS A 135 -19.96 -0.22 -16.51
C LYS A 135 -19.93 -1.63 -15.93
N TYR A 136 -19.92 -1.76 -14.61
CA TYR A 136 -19.78 -3.05 -13.97
C TYR A 136 -21.05 -3.90 -14.01
N SER A 137 -22.23 -3.30 -14.17
CA SER A 137 -23.47 -4.06 -14.43
C SER A 137 -23.47 -4.71 -15.82
N GLU A 138 -22.78 -4.10 -16.79
CA GLU A 138 -22.61 -4.64 -18.15
C GLU A 138 -21.46 -5.65 -18.23
N GLU A 139 -20.33 -5.39 -17.54
CA GLU A 139 -19.10 -6.18 -17.65
C GLU A 139 -18.97 -7.32 -16.63
N VAL A 140 -19.65 -7.25 -15.48
CA VAL A 140 -19.48 -8.20 -14.37
C VAL A 140 -20.83 -8.87 -14.05
N PRO A 141 -21.09 -10.10 -14.53
CA PRO A 141 -22.40 -10.74 -14.42
C PRO A 141 -22.95 -10.91 -12.99
N ASN A 142 -22.07 -11.01 -11.99
CA ASN A 142 -22.44 -11.18 -10.59
C ASN A 142 -22.40 -9.87 -9.78
N PHE A 143 -22.18 -8.72 -10.43
CA PHE A 143 -22.23 -7.44 -9.75
C PHE A 143 -23.68 -7.10 -9.36
N ASN A 144 -23.88 -6.80 -8.08
CA ASN A 144 -25.18 -6.46 -7.54
C ASN A 144 -25.05 -5.23 -6.62
N PRO A 145 -25.54 -4.05 -7.04
CA PRO A 145 -25.51 -2.82 -6.24
C PRO A 145 -26.12 -2.98 -4.83
N LYS A 146 -27.11 -3.86 -4.69
CA LYS A 146 -27.78 -4.13 -3.40
C LYS A 146 -26.86 -4.69 -2.34
N SER A 147 -25.79 -5.38 -2.74
CA SER A 147 -24.76 -5.86 -1.80
C SER A 147 -24.03 -4.73 -1.09
N TYR A 148 -24.10 -3.51 -1.63
CA TYR A 148 -23.42 -2.32 -1.14
C TYR A 148 -24.39 -1.26 -0.60
N GLY A 149 -25.68 -1.59 -0.47
CA GLY A 149 -26.71 -0.69 0.04
C GLY A 149 -27.33 0.25 -1.00
N PHE A 150 -27.17 -0.04 -2.30
CA PHE A 150 -27.74 0.72 -3.40
C PHE A 150 -28.82 -0.05 -4.19
#